data_AF-A0A2H9UQZ4-F1
#
_entry.id   AF-A0A2H9UQZ4-F1
#
_cell.length_a   1.000
_cell.length_b   1.000
_cell.length_c   1.000
_cell.angle_alpha   90.00
_cell.angle_beta   90.00
_cell.angle_gamma   90.00
#
_symmetry.space_group_name_H-M   'P 1'
#
loop_
_entity.id
_entity.type
_entity.pdbx_description
1 polymer ?
#
loop_
_entity_poly.entity_id
_entity_poly.type
_entity_poly.pdbx_seq_one_letter_code
_entity_poly.pdbx_strand_id
1 'polypeptide(L)'
;MSQAVCILGATGSIGQSTLKILQRHPEAYSVFAVTAQSRIDELVKICQQYRPKVAVVPAAKVEEFSKLLQQHGLADIEILQDEAGLIAVAEHADVDIVMAAIVGAAGLLPTLAAVKAGKRVLLANKEALVMSGDLMMQAARDHGALLLPVDSEHNAIFQCLPQHYFEAERHGKPKLGVSQILLTASGGPFLNHSLQQLEDVTPAQACKHPNWSMGQKISVDSATLMNKGLELIEACHLFAVQEQFVTVVVHPQSIIHSMVQYVDGSTLAQMGNPDMGTPIAHALAWPERISTHVPPLDLFMHSQLNFQEPDVIRFPALKLARQAMQSGGIAPTILNAANEIAVDAFLHQQIRFTQIPQVVEHVLNQMDNQPANDLEAILQADQMARGLSQQYVVNKGS
;
A
#
# COMPACT_ATOMS: atom_id res chain seq x y z
N MET A 1 -18.01 12.87 -19.62
CA MET A 1 -16.64 13.29 -20.00
C MET A 1 -15.68 12.28 -19.41
N SER A 2 -14.58 11.99 -20.11
CA SER A 2 -13.54 11.08 -19.61
C SER A 2 -12.87 11.68 -18.38
N GLN A 3 -12.58 10.87 -17.37
CA GLN A 3 -11.91 11.29 -16.15
C GLN A 3 -10.39 11.23 -16.33
N ALA A 4 -9.69 12.29 -15.95
CA ALA A 4 -8.24 12.42 -16.04
C ALA A 4 -7.55 11.76 -14.84
N VAL A 5 -6.65 10.81 -15.12
CA VAL A 5 -5.96 10.00 -14.12
C VAL A 5 -4.49 10.41 -14.03
N CYS A 6 -4.04 10.74 -12.81
CA CYS A 6 -2.62 10.82 -12.44
C CYS A 6 -2.18 9.48 -11.83
N ILE A 7 -1.09 8.90 -12.31
CA ILE A 7 -0.54 7.64 -11.81
C ILE A 7 0.81 7.89 -11.15
N LEU A 8 0.82 7.94 -9.82
CA LEU A 8 2.02 8.05 -9.01
C LEU A 8 2.68 6.66 -8.93
N GLY A 9 3.81 6.45 -9.62
CA GLY A 9 4.47 5.14 -9.70
C GLY A 9 4.00 4.28 -10.89
N ALA A 10 3.88 4.88 -12.08
CA ALA A 10 3.33 4.26 -13.28
C ALA A 10 4.09 3.03 -13.79
N THR A 11 5.40 2.94 -13.53
CA THR A 11 6.20 1.76 -13.90
C THR A 11 6.03 0.61 -12.89
N GLY A 12 5.52 0.87 -11.68
CA GLY A 12 5.26 -0.15 -10.64
C GLY A 12 4.20 -1.18 -11.06
N SER A 13 4.11 -2.29 -10.32
CA SER A 13 3.11 -3.34 -10.59
C SER A 13 1.68 -2.78 -10.60
N ILE A 14 1.33 -1.96 -9.60
CA ILE A 14 0.01 -1.29 -9.53
C ILE A 14 -0.17 -0.29 -10.67
N GLY A 15 0.85 0.51 -11.00
CA GLY A 15 0.80 1.45 -12.12
C GLY A 15 0.52 0.75 -13.46
N GLN A 16 1.23 -0.35 -13.73
CA GLN A 16 1.03 -1.17 -14.92
C GLN A 16 -0.36 -1.82 -14.96
N SER A 17 -0.83 -2.36 -13.83
CA SER A 17 -2.20 -2.92 -13.74
C SER A 17 -3.26 -1.86 -13.94
N THR A 18 -3.04 -0.63 -13.43
CA THR A 18 -3.92 0.52 -13.66
C THR A 18 -3.98 0.85 -15.14
N LEU A 19 -2.84 1.01 -15.81
CA LEU A 19 -2.77 1.29 -17.25
C LEU A 19 -3.50 0.23 -18.09
N LYS A 20 -3.36 -1.07 -17.76
CA LYS A 20 -4.08 -2.17 -18.43
C LYS A 20 -5.61 -2.08 -18.29
N ILE A 21 -6.11 -1.47 -17.22
CA ILE A 21 -7.54 -1.23 -17.02
C ILE A 21 -7.96 0.01 -17.82
N LEU A 22 -7.21 1.12 -17.71
CA LEU A 22 -7.53 2.34 -18.46
C LEU A 22 -7.55 2.09 -19.97
N GLN A 23 -6.64 1.26 -20.48
CA GLN A 23 -6.60 0.86 -21.90
C GLN A 23 -7.90 0.19 -22.39
N ARG A 24 -8.65 -0.47 -21.49
CA ARG A 24 -9.93 -1.11 -21.84
C ARG A 24 -11.11 -0.15 -21.85
N HIS A 25 -10.96 1.02 -21.25
CA HIS A 25 -12.03 2.00 -21.04
C HIS A 25 -11.60 3.41 -21.49
N PRO A 26 -11.12 3.59 -22.74
CA PRO A 26 -10.59 4.87 -23.23
C PRO A 26 -11.63 6.00 -23.29
N GLU A 27 -12.92 5.65 -23.40
CA GLU A 27 -14.03 6.59 -23.34
C GLU A 27 -14.30 7.14 -21.93
N ALA A 28 -13.93 6.37 -20.90
CA ALA A 28 -14.18 6.71 -19.50
C ALA A 28 -12.95 7.35 -18.83
N TYR A 29 -11.73 7.00 -19.24
CA TYR A 29 -10.50 7.47 -18.60
C TYR A 29 -9.44 7.95 -19.60
N SER A 30 -8.67 8.95 -19.17
CA SER A 30 -7.49 9.44 -19.87
C SER A 30 -6.31 9.54 -18.90
N VAL A 31 -5.07 9.39 -19.38
CA VAL A 31 -3.88 9.50 -18.55
C VAL A 31 -3.39 10.94 -18.63
N PHE A 32 -3.47 11.68 -17.53
CA PHE A 32 -3.02 13.06 -17.46
C PHE A 32 -1.53 13.13 -17.11
N ALA A 33 -1.12 12.43 -16.05
CA ALA A 33 0.26 12.42 -15.58
C ALA A 33 0.73 11.03 -15.17
N VAL A 34 2.02 10.78 -15.36
CA VAL A 34 2.70 9.54 -14.96
C VAL A 34 4.01 9.85 -14.27
N THR A 35 4.35 9.06 -13.24
CA THR A 35 5.60 9.28 -12.51
C THR A 35 6.41 7.99 -12.41
N ALA A 36 7.74 8.10 -12.38
CA ALA A 36 8.62 6.97 -12.13
C ALA A 36 9.92 7.42 -11.44
N GLN A 37 10.55 6.50 -10.70
CA GLN A 37 11.81 6.77 -10.02
C GLN A 37 13.03 6.45 -10.89
N SER A 38 13.22 5.18 -11.25
CA SER A 38 14.48 4.72 -11.88
C SER A 38 14.31 4.08 -13.26
N ARG A 39 13.12 3.54 -13.58
CA ARG A 39 12.85 2.78 -14.81
C ARG A 39 12.43 3.70 -15.96
N ILE A 40 13.39 4.51 -16.44
CA ILE A 40 13.15 5.55 -17.44
C ILE A 40 12.71 4.98 -18.79
N ASP A 41 13.33 3.89 -19.27
CA ASP A 41 12.95 3.25 -20.54
C ASP A 41 11.49 2.74 -20.54
N GLU A 42 11.04 2.19 -19.42
CA GLU A 42 9.64 1.78 -19.26
C GLU A 42 8.71 2.98 -19.25
N LEU A 43 9.10 4.08 -18.59
CA LEU A 43 8.33 5.31 -18.57
C LEU A 43 8.16 5.89 -19.99
N VAL A 44 9.21 5.88 -20.81
CA VAL A 44 9.14 6.34 -22.21
C VAL A 44 8.11 5.51 -23.00
N LYS A 45 8.08 4.18 -22.83
CA LYS A 45 7.08 3.32 -23.47
C LYS A 45 5.65 3.66 -23.05
N ILE A 46 5.45 3.97 -21.76
CA ILE A 46 4.16 4.46 -21.25
C ILE A 46 3.80 5.79 -21.92
N CYS A 47 4.74 6.74 -22.01
CA CYS A 47 4.53 8.03 -22.66
C CYS A 47 4.17 7.88 -24.15
N GLN A 48 4.81 6.95 -24.88
CA GLN A 48 4.49 6.66 -26.28
C GLN A 48 3.05 6.19 -26.46
N GLN A 49 2.59 5.29 -25.57
CA GLN A 49 1.28 4.67 -25.66
C GLN A 49 0.15 5.60 -25.19
N TYR A 50 0.34 6.31 -24.07
CA TYR A 50 -0.73 7.05 -23.40
C TYR A 50 -0.68 8.56 -23.60
N ARG A 51 0.44 9.11 -24.11
CA ARG A 51 0.62 10.55 -24.40
C ARG A 51 0.15 11.47 -23.24
N PRO A 52 0.65 11.25 -22.01
CA PRO A 52 0.29 12.09 -20.86
C PRO A 52 0.73 13.54 -21.08
N LYS A 53 0.08 14.48 -20.39
CA LYS A 53 0.46 15.90 -20.42
C LYS A 53 1.75 16.17 -19.64
N VAL A 54 1.91 15.49 -18.50
CA VAL A 54 3.04 15.69 -17.60
C VAL A 54 3.67 14.35 -17.23
N ALA A 55 4.99 14.30 -17.16
CA ALA A 55 5.73 13.19 -16.58
C ALA A 55 6.66 13.69 -15.47
N VAL A 56 6.73 12.94 -14.36
CA VAL A 56 7.59 13.30 -13.22
C VAL A 56 8.68 12.25 -13.02
N VAL A 57 9.94 12.71 -12.98
CA VAL A 57 11.14 11.87 -12.76
C VAL A 57 12.08 12.55 -11.76
N PRO A 58 13.04 11.85 -11.14
CA PRO A 58 14.05 12.52 -10.32
C PRO A 58 14.86 13.55 -11.12
N ALA A 59 15.30 14.63 -10.49
CA ALA A 59 16.12 15.67 -11.16
C ALA A 59 17.35 15.08 -11.87
N ALA A 60 17.98 14.09 -11.25
CA ALA A 60 19.12 13.37 -11.82
C ALA A 60 18.82 12.58 -13.11
N LYS A 61 17.54 12.41 -13.48
CA LYS A 61 17.07 11.66 -14.65
C LYS A 61 16.42 12.54 -15.72
N VAL A 62 16.24 13.84 -15.47
CA VAL A 62 15.54 14.75 -16.39
C VAL A 62 16.23 14.85 -17.75
N GLU A 63 17.55 14.99 -17.78
CA GLU A 63 18.30 15.12 -19.05
C GLU A 63 18.20 13.85 -19.90
N GLU A 64 18.41 12.69 -19.29
CA GLU A 64 18.27 11.37 -19.92
C GLU A 64 16.86 11.19 -20.50
N PHE A 65 15.84 11.47 -19.70
CA PHE A 65 14.45 11.29 -20.08
C PHE A 65 14.01 12.26 -21.19
N SER A 66 14.39 13.55 -21.09
CA SER A 66 14.10 14.56 -22.11
C SER A 66 14.66 14.18 -23.48
N LYS A 67 15.91 13.71 -23.52
CA LYS A 67 16.54 13.22 -24.76
C LYS A 67 15.76 12.04 -25.35
N LEU A 68 15.34 11.08 -24.53
CA LEU A 68 14.55 9.94 -24.98
C LEU A 68 13.16 10.36 -25.50
N LEU A 69 12.50 11.32 -24.86
CA LEU A 69 11.22 11.87 -25.35
C LEU A 69 11.38 12.56 -26.70
N GLN A 70 12.43 13.37 -26.89
CA GLN A 70 12.73 14.01 -28.17
C GLN A 70 12.96 12.98 -29.29
N GLN A 71 13.74 11.93 -29.02
CA GLN A 71 14.01 10.85 -29.98
C GLN A 71 12.74 10.14 -30.47
N HIS A 72 11.70 10.10 -29.64
CA HIS A 72 10.42 9.44 -29.94
C HIS A 72 9.30 10.41 -30.34
N GLY A 73 9.60 11.70 -30.56
CA GLY A 73 8.60 12.70 -30.95
C GLY A 73 7.54 12.96 -29.87
N LEU A 74 7.99 13.05 -28.61
CA LEU A 74 7.19 13.28 -27.40
C LEU A 74 7.64 14.56 -26.65
N ALA A 75 8.23 15.52 -27.35
CA ALA A 75 8.78 16.73 -26.74
C ALA A 75 7.72 17.69 -26.18
N ASP A 76 6.44 17.42 -26.45
CA ASP A 76 5.28 18.14 -25.93
C ASP A 76 4.87 17.73 -24.50
N ILE A 77 5.44 16.63 -23.98
CA ILE A 77 5.21 16.20 -22.60
C ILE A 77 6.03 17.09 -21.66
N GLU A 78 5.36 17.76 -20.74
CA GLU A 78 6.02 18.55 -19.69
C GLU A 78 6.74 17.63 -18.72
N ILE A 79 7.98 17.96 -18.36
CA ILE A 79 8.76 17.22 -17.37
C ILE A 79 8.82 18.04 -16.08
N LEU A 80 8.23 17.51 -15.02
CA LEU A 80 8.46 17.98 -13.65
C LEU A 80 9.42 17.04 -12.93
N GLN A 81 9.94 17.48 -11.79
CA GLN A 81 10.97 16.72 -11.08
C GLN A 81 10.75 16.63 -9.57
N ASP A 82 11.24 15.53 -9.02
CA ASP A 82 11.27 15.22 -7.59
C ASP A 82 9.91 15.37 -6.90
N GLU A 83 9.92 15.49 -5.57
CA GLU A 83 8.72 15.56 -4.73
C GLU A 83 7.81 16.74 -5.07
N ALA A 84 8.38 17.91 -5.39
CA ALA A 84 7.61 19.08 -5.79
C ALA A 84 6.79 18.80 -7.07
N GLY A 85 7.38 18.09 -8.05
CA GLY A 85 6.66 17.65 -9.24
C GLY A 85 5.57 16.62 -8.92
N LEU A 86 5.83 15.69 -7.99
CA LEU A 86 4.84 14.69 -7.56
C LEU A 86 3.62 15.36 -6.90
N ILE A 87 3.85 16.34 -6.03
CA ILE A 87 2.79 17.13 -5.38
C ILE A 87 1.98 17.90 -6.43
N ALA A 88 2.67 18.63 -7.33
CA ALA A 88 2.03 19.46 -8.34
C ALA A 88 1.09 18.66 -9.26
N VAL A 89 1.48 17.47 -9.72
CA VAL A 89 0.60 16.64 -10.56
C VAL A 89 -0.54 15.99 -9.78
N ALA A 90 -0.35 15.72 -8.49
CA ALA A 90 -1.35 15.08 -7.64
C ALA A 90 -2.49 16.05 -7.27
N GLU A 91 -2.19 17.35 -7.12
CA GLU A 91 -3.18 18.40 -6.82
C GLU A 91 -3.68 19.16 -8.06
N HIS A 92 -3.16 18.85 -9.25
CA HIS A 92 -3.46 19.58 -10.49
C HIS A 92 -4.97 19.70 -10.76
N ALA A 93 -5.43 20.86 -11.21
CA ALA A 93 -6.85 21.16 -11.40
C ALA A 93 -7.54 20.20 -12.39
N ASP A 94 -6.85 19.86 -13.48
CA ASP A 94 -7.36 18.97 -14.53
C ASP A 94 -7.28 17.46 -14.19
N VAL A 95 -6.82 17.08 -12.99
CA VAL A 95 -6.80 15.68 -12.54
C VAL A 95 -8.05 15.38 -11.72
N ASP A 96 -8.76 14.31 -12.05
CA ASP A 96 -9.93 13.84 -11.31
C ASP A 96 -9.57 12.74 -10.31
N ILE A 97 -8.69 11.83 -10.75
CA ILE A 97 -8.35 10.60 -10.03
C ILE A 97 -6.83 10.51 -9.86
N VAL A 98 -6.37 10.18 -8.66
CA VAL A 98 -4.97 9.92 -8.36
C VAL A 98 -4.80 8.48 -7.91
N MET A 99 -4.04 7.69 -8.68
CA MET A 99 -3.55 6.38 -8.24
C MET A 99 -2.27 6.58 -7.41
N ALA A 100 -2.37 6.43 -6.10
CA ALA A 100 -1.27 6.55 -5.16
C ALA A 100 -0.55 5.21 -5.01
N ALA A 101 0.42 4.95 -5.89
CA ALA A 101 1.13 3.67 -6.01
C ALA A 101 2.67 3.77 -5.87
N ILE A 102 3.18 4.89 -5.37
CA ILE A 102 4.57 5.00 -4.92
C ILE A 102 4.74 4.12 -3.67
N VAL A 103 5.84 3.37 -3.57
CA VAL A 103 6.11 2.50 -2.42
C VAL A 103 6.71 3.32 -1.28
N GLY A 104 6.27 3.05 -0.05
CA GLY A 104 6.86 3.61 1.16
C GLY A 104 6.50 5.07 1.45
N ALA A 105 7.21 5.66 2.41
CA ALA A 105 6.99 7.02 2.90
C ALA A 105 7.02 8.10 1.81
N ALA A 106 7.77 7.89 0.72
CA ALA A 106 7.90 8.85 -0.38
C ALA A 106 6.56 9.19 -1.07
N GLY A 107 5.55 8.33 -0.94
CA GLY A 107 4.21 8.61 -1.47
C GLY A 107 3.32 9.45 -0.55
N LEU A 108 3.73 9.73 0.70
CA LEU A 108 2.88 10.40 1.68
C LEU A 108 2.47 11.81 1.24
N LEU A 109 3.44 12.67 0.93
CA LEU A 109 3.20 14.06 0.59
C LEU A 109 2.36 14.25 -0.68
N PRO A 110 2.65 13.59 -1.81
CA PRO A 110 1.79 13.71 -2.99
C PRO A 110 0.40 13.10 -2.78
N THR A 111 0.26 12.03 -1.98
CA THR A 111 -1.06 11.48 -1.63
C THR A 111 -1.87 12.46 -0.79
N LEU A 112 -1.25 13.10 0.21
CA LEU A 112 -1.90 14.11 1.03
C LEU A 112 -2.29 15.35 0.21
N ALA A 113 -1.49 15.74 -0.77
CA ALA A 113 -1.81 16.83 -1.70
C ALA A 113 -3.06 16.51 -2.53
N ALA A 114 -3.15 15.29 -3.10
CA ALA A 114 -4.35 14.84 -3.80
C ALA A 114 -5.59 14.85 -2.88
N VAL A 115 -5.44 14.41 -1.63
CA VAL A 115 -6.51 14.43 -0.63
C VAL A 115 -6.95 15.87 -0.34
N LYS A 116 -6.01 16.80 -0.10
CA LYS A 116 -6.34 18.22 0.15
C LYS A 116 -6.96 18.92 -1.06
N ALA A 117 -6.66 18.45 -2.27
CA ALA A 117 -7.26 18.95 -3.49
C ALA A 117 -8.64 18.34 -3.81
N GLY A 118 -9.22 17.56 -2.88
CA GLY A 118 -10.58 17.00 -3.03
C GLY A 118 -10.69 15.90 -4.08
N LYS A 119 -9.58 15.25 -4.45
CA LYS A 119 -9.55 14.26 -5.53
C LYS A 119 -10.18 12.93 -5.13
N ARG A 120 -10.50 12.10 -6.12
CA ARG A 120 -10.65 10.65 -5.90
C ARG A 120 -9.26 10.03 -5.80
N VAL A 121 -8.88 9.60 -4.61
CA VAL A 121 -7.56 9.00 -4.33
C VAL A 121 -7.70 7.50 -4.21
N LEU A 122 -7.08 6.77 -5.14
CA LEU A 122 -7.00 5.32 -5.13
C LEU A 122 -5.73 4.94 -4.36
N LEU A 123 -5.91 4.56 -3.09
CA LEU A 123 -4.82 4.36 -2.14
C LEU A 123 -4.30 2.93 -2.23
N ALA A 124 -3.16 2.75 -2.92
CA ALA A 124 -2.41 1.49 -2.93
C ALA A 124 -1.16 1.53 -2.04
N ASN A 125 -0.65 2.73 -1.75
CA ASN A 125 0.41 2.97 -0.79
C ASN A 125 -0.15 2.93 0.64
N LYS A 126 0.00 1.78 1.31
CA LYS A 126 -0.41 1.61 2.70
C LYS A 126 0.47 2.42 3.66
N GLU A 127 1.76 2.55 3.37
CA GLU A 127 2.73 3.24 4.25
C GLU A 127 2.35 4.71 4.49
N ALA A 128 1.84 5.40 3.46
CA ALA A 128 1.34 6.76 3.58
C ALA A 128 0.24 6.86 4.65
N LEU A 129 -0.71 5.92 4.67
CA LEU A 129 -1.78 5.92 5.67
C LEU A 129 -1.33 5.36 7.02
N VAL A 130 -0.41 4.40 7.06
CA VAL A 130 0.19 3.92 8.33
C VAL A 130 0.88 5.06 9.06
N MET A 131 1.61 5.93 8.35
CA MET A 131 2.35 7.03 8.95
C MET A 131 1.45 8.20 9.36
N SER A 132 0.47 8.55 8.51
CA SER A 132 -0.35 9.74 8.71
C SER A 132 -1.66 9.48 9.44
N GLY A 133 -2.15 8.25 9.42
CA GLY A 133 -3.31 7.78 10.15
C GLY A 133 -4.49 8.73 10.07
N ASP A 134 -4.93 9.20 11.24
CA ASP A 134 -6.10 10.06 11.37
C ASP A 134 -5.93 11.43 10.73
N LEU A 135 -4.71 11.94 10.53
CA LEU A 135 -4.49 13.20 9.80
C LEU A 135 -4.90 13.09 8.33
N MET A 136 -4.57 11.98 7.66
CA MET A 136 -4.99 11.77 6.28
C MET A 136 -6.50 11.53 6.19
N MET A 137 -7.05 10.76 7.13
CA MET A 137 -8.50 10.53 7.19
C MET A 137 -9.28 11.82 7.49
N GLN A 138 -8.75 12.71 8.34
CA GLN A 138 -9.33 14.02 8.63
C GLN A 138 -9.23 14.95 7.41
N ALA A 139 -8.07 15.02 6.78
CA ALA A 139 -7.89 15.82 5.56
C ALA A 139 -8.87 15.41 4.45
N ALA A 140 -9.11 14.11 4.28
CA ALA A 140 -10.08 13.61 3.30
C ALA A 140 -11.51 14.08 3.59
N ARG A 141 -11.92 14.09 4.87
CA ARG A 141 -13.22 14.64 5.28
C ARG A 141 -13.30 16.15 5.04
N ASP A 142 -12.29 16.90 5.47
CA ASP A 142 -12.29 18.37 5.43
C ASP A 142 -12.32 18.92 4.01
N HIS A 143 -11.71 18.20 3.07
CA HIS A 143 -11.60 18.62 1.66
C HIS A 143 -12.57 17.87 0.73
N GLY A 144 -13.43 16.99 1.26
CA GLY A 144 -14.38 16.21 0.48
C GLY A 144 -13.72 15.23 -0.51
N ALA A 145 -12.49 14.81 -0.25
CA ALA A 145 -11.81 13.82 -1.08
C ALA A 145 -12.37 12.42 -0.87
N LEU A 146 -12.44 11.66 -1.96
CA LEU A 146 -12.88 10.28 -1.94
C LEU A 146 -11.67 9.35 -1.88
N LEU A 147 -11.32 8.89 -0.68
CA LEU A 147 -10.22 7.96 -0.44
C LEU A 147 -10.73 6.52 -0.54
N LEU A 148 -10.28 5.79 -1.56
CA LEU A 148 -10.71 4.41 -1.84
C LEU A 148 -9.54 3.43 -1.70
N PRO A 149 -9.69 2.36 -0.92
CA PRO A 149 -8.65 1.36 -0.79
C PRO A 149 -8.46 0.58 -2.08
N VAL A 150 -7.21 0.49 -2.53
CA VAL A 150 -6.78 -0.39 -3.63
C VAL A 150 -6.13 -1.65 -3.08
N ASP A 151 -5.55 -1.60 -1.89
CA ASP A 151 -5.03 -2.80 -1.24
C ASP A 151 -6.12 -3.89 -1.15
N SER A 152 -5.75 -5.12 -1.47
CA SER A 152 -6.72 -6.15 -1.88
C SER A 152 -7.68 -6.51 -0.75
N GLU A 153 -7.14 -6.60 0.46
CA GLU A 153 -7.84 -6.88 1.70
C GLU A 153 -8.79 -5.74 2.08
N HIS A 154 -8.34 -4.50 2.04
CA HIS A 154 -9.15 -3.35 2.41
C HIS A 154 -10.22 -3.06 1.37
N ASN A 155 -9.92 -3.29 0.10
CA ASN A 155 -10.92 -3.24 -0.97
C ASN A 155 -11.98 -4.34 -0.78
N ALA A 156 -11.58 -5.55 -0.37
CA ALA A 156 -12.49 -6.63 -0.03
C ALA A 156 -13.37 -6.30 1.17
N ILE A 157 -12.80 -5.73 2.25
CA ILE A 157 -13.54 -5.24 3.41
C ILE A 157 -14.53 -4.16 2.97
N PHE A 158 -14.07 -3.16 2.22
CA PHE A 158 -14.90 -2.07 1.72
C PHE A 158 -16.11 -2.59 0.94
N GLN A 159 -15.93 -3.57 0.05
CA GLN A 159 -17.02 -4.20 -0.70
C GLN A 159 -18.01 -5.00 0.16
N CYS A 160 -17.60 -5.42 1.35
CA CYS A 160 -18.43 -6.17 2.30
C CYS A 160 -19.08 -5.28 3.37
N LEU A 161 -18.73 -3.99 3.43
CA LEU A 161 -19.29 -3.04 4.39
C LEU A 161 -20.65 -2.49 3.92
N PRO A 162 -21.53 -2.07 4.86
CA PRO A 162 -22.75 -1.37 4.50
C PRO A 162 -22.46 -0.06 3.77
N GLN A 163 -23.31 0.33 2.81
CA GLN A 163 -23.08 1.52 1.95
C GLN A 163 -22.82 2.82 2.74
N HIS A 164 -23.47 3.01 3.88
CA HIS A 164 -23.34 4.21 4.72
C HIS A 164 -22.30 4.08 5.84
N TYR A 165 -21.42 3.07 5.79
CA TYR A 165 -20.44 2.83 6.87
C TYR A 165 -19.50 4.02 7.09
N PHE A 166 -19.06 4.68 6.02
CA PHE A 166 -18.15 5.83 6.10
C PHE A 166 -18.83 7.15 6.52
N GLU A 167 -20.16 7.20 6.52
CA GLU A 167 -20.94 8.33 7.03
C GLU A 167 -21.14 8.25 8.56
N ALA A 168 -20.91 7.07 9.15
CA ALA A 168 -21.09 6.86 10.57
C ALA A 168 -19.99 7.53 11.41
N GLU A 169 -20.35 7.91 12.63
CA GLU A 169 -19.43 8.55 13.58
C GLU A 169 -18.21 7.66 13.89
N ARG A 170 -17.02 8.26 13.74
CA ARG A 170 -15.72 7.60 13.97
C ARG A 170 -15.35 7.67 15.45
N HIS A 171 -15.51 6.56 16.16
CA HIS A 171 -15.33 6.45 17.62
C HIS A 171 -14.55 5.20 18.03
N GLY A 172 -13.84 4.57 17.09
CA GLY A 172 -12.96 3.42 17.33
C GLY A 172 -13.69 2.08 17.50
N LYS A 173 -15.01 2.00 17.32
CA LYS A 173 -15.75 0.73 17.29
C LYS A 173 -16.44 0.53 15.94
N PRO A 174 -16.61 -0.72 15.49
CA PRO A 174 -17.45 -1.05 14.36
C PRO A 174 -18.87 -0.50 14.52
N LYS A 175 -19.53 -0.19 13.40
CA LYS A 175 -20.89 0.39 13.33
C LYS A 175 -21.78 -0.42 12.40
N LEU A 176 -23.07 -0.07 12.37
CA LEU A 176 -24.05 -0.61 11.41
C LEU A 176 -24.12 -2.15 11.40
N GLY A 177 -24.07 -2.75 12.59
CA GLY A 177 -24.15 -4.20 12.76
C GLY A 177 -22.85 -4.95 12.47
N VAL A 178 -21.78 -4.28 12.01
CA VAL A 178 -20.44 -4.90 11.93
C VAL A 178 -19.96 -5.22 13.35
N SER A 179 -19.39 -6.40 13.54
CA SER A 179 -18.79 -6.84 14.81
C SER A 179 -17.28 -6.93 14.72
N GLN A 180 -16.74 -7.42 13.60
CA GLN A 180 -15.31 -7.71 13.46
C GLN A 180 -14.89 -7.71 11.98
N ILE A 181 -13.64 -7.31 11.72
CA ILE A 181 -12.97 -7.47 10.44
C ILE A 181 -12.07 -8.71 10.52
N LEU A 182 -12.14 -9.58 9.52
CA LEU A 182 -11.21 -10.69 9.33
C LEU A 182 -10.27 -10.37 8.18
N LEU A 183 -9.05 -9.96 8.52
CA LEU A 183 -8.00 -9.55 7.61
C LEU A 183 -7.18 -10.76 7.18
N THR A 184 -7.41 -11.28 5.98
CA THR A 184 -6.76 -12.52 5.54
C THR A 184 -5.32 -12.28 5.07
N ALA A 185 -4.41 -13.21 5.33
CA ALA A 185 -3.00 -13.18 4.89
C ALA A 185 -2.64 -14.45 4.09
N SER A 186 -1.75 -14.37 3.10
CA SER A 186 -1.26 -15.58 2.41
C SER A 186 -0.40 -16.48 3.32
N GLY A 187 0.21 -15.91 4.36
CA GLY A 187 1.24 -16.57 5.18
C GLY A 187 2.66 -16.46 4.62
N GLY A 188 2.82 -15.93 3.40
CA GLY A 188 4.12 -15.73 2.74
C GLY A 188 4.82 -17.05 2.34
N PRO A 189 6.01 -16.95 1.71
CA PRO A 189 6.77 -18.12 1.25
C PRO A 189 7.25 -19.03 2.38
N PHE A 190 7.30 -18.54 3.63
CA PHE A 190 7.86 -19.26 4.77
C PHE A 190 6.82 -19.81 5.74
N LEU A 191 5.55 -19.85 5.33
CA LEU A 191 4.43 -20.35 6.16
C LEU A 191 4.73 -21.70 6.84
N ASN A 192 5.43 -22.60 6.14
CA ASN A 192 5.76 -23.95 6.61
C ASN A 192 7.22 -24.11 7.07
N HIS A 193 8.01 -23.05 7.15
CA HIS A 193 9.38 -23.11 7.66
C HIS A 193 9.40 -23.22 9.19
N SER A 194 10.39 -23.93 9.72
CA SER A 194 10.75 -23.90 11.14
C SER A 194 11.55 -22.64 11.48
N LEU A 195 11.61 -22.27 12.76
CA LEU A 195 12.43 -21.13 13.23
C LEU A 195 13.90 -21.26 12.81
N GLN A 196 14.47 -22.47 12.86
CA GLN A 196 15.85 -22.72 12.44
C GLN A 196 16.05 -22.48 10.95
N GLN A 197 15.08 -22.85 10.12
CA GLN A 197 15.15 -22.61 8.67
C GLN A 197 15.09 -21.13 8.31
N LEU A 198 14.47 -20.29 9.15
CA LEU A 198 14.35 -18.85 8.92
C LEU A 198 15.69 -18.10 9.08
N GLU A 199 16.66 -18.66 9.80
CA GLU A 199 17.98 -18.04 10.01
C GLU A 199 18.78 -17.90 8.72
N ASP A 200 18.60 -18.84 7.78
CA ASP A 200 19.41 -18.96 6.56
C ASP A 200 18.64 -18.54 5.28
N VAL A 201 17.43 -17.99 5.40
CA VAL A 201 16.66 -17.58 4.21
C VAL A 201 17.27 -16.34 3.53
N THR A 202 17.24 -16.36 2.21
CA THR A 202 17.84 -15.33 1.35
C THR A 202 16.79 -14.35 0.82
N PRO A 203 17.21 -13.15 0.36
CA PRO A 203 16.32 -12.21 -0.32
C PRO A 203 15.58 -12.82 -1.52
N ALA A 204 16.26 -13.65 -2.32
CA ALA A 204 15.68 -14.32 -3.47
C ALA A 204 14.55 -15.29 -3.06
N GLN A 205 14.70 -16.01 -1.94
CA GLN A 205 13.63 -16.87 -1.41
C GLN A 205 12.47 -16.05 -0.86
N ALA A 206 12.75 -14.96 -0.14
CA ALA A 206 11.70 -14.08 0.40
C ALA A 206 10.87 -13.40 -0.70
N CYS A 207 11.49 -13.08 -1.84
CA CYS A 207 10.81 -12.49 -2.99
C CYS A 207 9.99 -13.48 -3.83
N LYS A 208 10.07 -14.79 -3.55
CA LYS A 208 9.35 -15.84 -4.30
C LYS A 208 7.97 -16.10 -3.68
N HIS A 209 7.09 -15.11 -3.74
CA HIS A 209 5.75 -15.22 -3.16
C HIS A 209 4.89 -16.30 -3.87
N PRO A 210 4.12 -17.14 -3.15
CA PRO A 210 3.38 -18.26 -3.75
C PRO A 210 2.25 -17.87 -4.70
N ASN A 211 1.55 -16.75 -4.42
CA ASN A 211 0.30 -16.40 -5.11
C ASN A 211 0.35 -15.09 -5.92
N TRP A 212 1.35 -14.24 -5.70
CA TRP A 212 1.33 -12.86 -6.15
C TRP A 212 2.68 -12.50 -6.79
N SER A 213 2.65 -11.72 -7.86
CA SER A 213 3.86 -11.11 -8.43
C SER A 213 3.92 -9.66 -7.97
N MET A 214 4.90 -9.35 -7.11
CA MET A 214 4.96 -8.06 -6.41
C MET A 214 6.39 -7.50 -6.39
N GLY A 215 6.53 -6.25 -5.93
CA GLY A 215 7.84 -5.64 -5.70
C GLY A 215 8.61 -6.32 -4.56
N GLN A 216 9.93 -6.11 -4.51
CA GLN A 216 10.80 -6.77 -3.53
C GLN A 216 10.43 -6.43 -2.08
N LYS A 217 10.22 -5.14 -1.76
CA LYS A 217 9.87 -4.66 -0.41
C LYS A 217 8.63 -5.36 0.15
N ILE A 218 7.51 -5.29 -0.58
CA ILE A 218 6.26 -5.96 -0.17
C ILE A 218 6.37 -7.48 -0.13
N SER A 219 7.22 -8.08 -0.97
CA SER A 219 7.44 -9.54 -0.92
C SER A 219 8.17 -9.95 0.37
N VAL A 220 9.18 -9.18 0.80
CA VAL A 220 9.85 -9.40 2.09
C VAL A 220 8.90 -9.13 3.25
N ASP A 221 8.12 -8.05 3.21
CA ASP A 221 7.11 -7.77 4.23
C ASP A 221 6.05 -8.88 4.33
N SER A 222 5.64 -9.46 3.20
CA SER A 222 4.74 -10.61 3.21
C SER A 222 5.40 -11.84 3.81
N ALA A 223 6.70 -12.03 3.60
CA ALA A 223 7.46 -13.15 4.18
C ALA A 223 7.63 -13.02 5.70
N THR A 224 7.74 -11.80 6.24
CA THR A 224 7.85 -11.53 7.69
C THR A 224 6.49 -11.39 8.39
N LEU A 225 5.39 -11.39 7.64
CA LEU A 225 4.07 -10.89 8.06
C LEU A 225 4.04 -9.42 8.52
N MET A 226 5.10 -8.64 8.29
CA MET A 226 5.05 -7.19 8.49
C MET A 226 4.02 -6.54 7.56
N ASN A 227 3.86 -7.05 6.33
CA ASN A 227 2.85 -6.55 5.40
C ASN A 227 1.47 -6.58 6.06
N LYS A 228 1.12 -7.71 6.68
CA LYS A 228 -0.16 -7.87 7.37
C LYS A 228 -0.27 -7.01 8.62
N GLY A 229 0.85 -6.71 9.28
CA GLY A 229 0.91 -5.75 10.37
C GLY A 229 0.61 -4.32 9.93
N LEU A 230 1.21 -3.87 8.82
CA LEU A 230 0.93 -2.56 8.22
C LEU A 230 -0.53 -2.46 7.76
N GLU A 231 -1.04 -3.51 7.13
CA GLU A 231 -2.44 -3.58 6.69
C GLU A 231 -3.43 -3.60 7.86
N LEU A 232 -3.05 -4.16 9.02
CA LEU A 232 -3.85 -4.07 10.25
C LEU A 232 -3.97 -2.61 10.72
N ILE A 233 -2.86 -1.87 10.71
CA ILE A 233 -2.85 -0.43 11.08
C ILE A 233 -3.71 0.35 10.08
N GLU A 234 -3.52 0.08 8.79
CA GLU A 234 -4.31 0.69 7.73
C GLU A 234 -5.81 0.41 7.88
N ALA A 235 -6.22 -0.82 8.23
CA ALA A 235 -7.61 -1.18 8.46
C ALA A 235 -8.21 -0.42 9.66
N CYS A 236 -7.42 -0.25 10.73
CA CYS A 236 -7.85 0.53 11.89
C CYS A 236 -8.17 1.98 11.50
N HIS A 237 -7.31 2.60 10.68
CA HIS A 237 -7.53 3.97 10.19
C HIS A 237 -8.62 4.08 9.13
N LEU A 238 -8.65 3.24 8.09
CA LEU A 238 -9.67 3.31 7.04
C LEU A 238 -11.07 3.13 7.62
N PHE A 239 -11.26 2.07 8.41
CA PHE A 239 -12.58 1.65 8.88
C PHE A 239 -12.93 2.19 10.27
N ALA A 240 -12.07 3.03 10.85
CA ALA A 240 -12.25 3.70 12.13
C ALA A 240 -12.54 2.74 13.30
N VAL A 241 -11.80 1.62 13.35
CA VAL A 241 -11.91 0.58 14.38
C VAL A 241 -10.61 0.44 15.16
N GLN A 242 -10.72 0.10 16.44
CA GLN A 242 -9.57 -0.29 17.25
C GLN A 242 -9.02 -1.66 16.82
N GLU A 243 -7.73 -1.88 17.08
CA GLU A 243 -7.00 -3.11 16.70
C GLU A 243 -7.70 -4.40 17.15
N GLN A 244 -8.30 -4.41 18.34
CA GLN A 244 -9.02 -5.58 18.87
C GLN A 244 -10.21 -6.05 17.99
N PHE A 245 -10.71 -5.19 17.09
CA PHE A 245 -11.77 -5.53 16.13
C PHE A 245 -11.24 -6.02 14.79
N VAL A 246 -9.92 -6.17 14.63
CA VAL A 246 -9.26 -6.66 13.42
C VAL A 246 -8.54 -7.98 13.72
N THR A 247 -9.11 -9.09 13.28
CA THR A 247 -8.49 -10.41 13.41
C THR A 247 -7.75 -10.80 12.16
N VAL A 248 -6.45 -11.08 12.29
CA VAL A 248 -5.64 -11.61 11.20
C VAL A 248 -5.87 -13.11 11.07
N VAL A 249 -6.18 -13.56 9.86
CA VAL A 249 -6.41 -14.98 9.53
C VAL A 249 -5.49 -15.39 8.39
N VAL A 250 -4.71 -16.45 8.53
CA VAL A 250 -3.90 -16.96 7.41
C VAL A 250 -4.79 -17.82 6.50
N HIS A 251 -4.91 -17.39 5.24
CA HIS A 251 -5.60 -18.05 4.15
C HIS A 251 -4.64 -18.28 2.97
N PRO A 252 -3.95 -19.44 2.91
CA PRO A 252 -2.85 -19.66 1.96
C PRO A 252 -3.25 -19.63 0.50
N GLN A 253 -4.53 -19.84 0.17
CA GLN A 253 -5.00 -19.85 -1.22
C GLN A 253 -5.23 -18.43 -1.77
N SER A 254 -5.33 -17.42 -0.90
CA SER A 254 -5.58 -16.02 -1.27
C SER A 254 -6.80 -15.81 -2.20
N ILE A 255 -7.84 -16.64 -2.08
CA ILE A 255 -9.09 -16.52 -2.85
C ILE A 255 -10.09 -15.64 -2.12
N ILE A 256 -10.26 -15.85 -0.81
CA ILE A 256 -10.96 -14.89 0.05
C ILE A 256 -9.96 -13.80 0.40
N HIS A 257 -10.22 -12.57 -0.07
CA HIS A 257 -9.30 -11.46 0.10
C HIS A 257 -9.48 -10.73 1.43
N SER A 258 -10.68 -10.77 2.04
CA SER A 258 -10.95 -10.47 3.45
C SER A 258 -12.45 -10.65 3.73
N MET A 259 -12.84 -10.52 5.01
CA MET A 259 -14.23 -10.70 5.43
C MET A 259 -14.67 -9.68 6.48
N VAL A 260 -15.98 -9.45 6.57
CA VAL A 260 -16.64 -8.62 7.57
C VAL A 260 -17.68 -9.48 8.30
N GLN A 261 -17.54 -9.58 9.61
CA GLN A 261 -18.50 -10.26 10.48
C GLN A 261 -19.53 -9.28 11.01
N TYR A 262 -20.75 -9.77 11.17
CA TYR A 262 -21.90 -9.01 11.66
C TYR A 262 -22.41 -9.59 12.98
N VAL A 263 -23.09 -8.75 13.77
CA VAL A 263 -23.61 -9.09 15.10
C VAL A 263 -24.70 -10.18 15.09
N ASP A 264 -25.30 -10.44 13.94
CA ASP A 264 -26.30 -11.50 13.74
C ASP A 264 -25.67 -12.87 13.41
N GLY A 265 -24.33 -12.95 13.37
CA GLY A 265 -23.57 -14.15 13.04
C GLY A 265 -23.24 -14.29 11.55
N SER A 266 -23.71 -13.39 10.68
CA SER A 266 -23.36 -13.38 9.27
C SER A 266 -21.90 -13.00 9.05
N THR A 267 -21.27 -13.59 8.04
CA THR A 267 -19.95 -13.20 7.55
C THR A 267 -20.04 -12.96 6.06
N LEU A 268 -19.72 -11.73 5.63
CA LEU A 268 -19.62 -11.39 4.21
C LEU A 268 -18.15 -11.43 3.80
N ALA A 269 -17.87 -12.04 2.65
CA ALA A 269 -16.53 -12.19 2.12
C ALA A 269 -16.49 -11.74 0.67
N GLN A 270 -15.43 -11.04 0.28
CA GLN A 270 -15.15 -10.80 -1.13
C GLN A 270 -14.12 -11.84 -1.60
N MET A 271 -14.44 -12.47 -2.73
CA MET A 271 -13.66 -13.57 -3.31
C MET A 271 -13.27 -13.24 -4.75
N GLY A 272 -12.06 -13.64 -5.14
CA GLY A 272 -11.56 -13.43 -6.50
C GLY A 272 -10.28 -14.19 -6.78
N ASN A 273 -9.89 -14.21 -8.06
CA ASN A 273 -8.53 -14.59 -8.42
C ASN A 273 -7.54 -13.55 -7.85
N PRO A 274 -6.34 -13.95 -7.37
CA PRO A 274 -5.35 -13.04 -6.80
C PRO A 274 -4.74 -12.15 -7.89
N ASP A 275 -5.50 -11.13 -8.29
CA ASP A 275 -5.16 -10.17 -9.34
C ASP A 275 -5.63 -8.76 -8.95
N MET A 276 -4.67 -7.83 -8.87
CA MET A 276 -4.93 -6.42 -8.51
C MET A 276 -5.82 -5.69 -9.52
N GLY A 277 -6.04 -6.25 -10.70
CA GLY A 277 -6.99 -5.73 -11.68
C GLY A 277 -8.40 -5.53 -11.09
N THR A 278 -8.83 -6.43 -10.21
CA THR A 278 -10.15 -6.36 -9.56
C THR A 278 -10.28 -5.18 -8.59
N PRO A 279 -9.43 -5.05 -7.55
CA PRO A 279 -9.56 -3.94 -6.61
C PRO A 279 -9.27 -2.57 -7.25
N ILE A 280 -8.35 -2.48 -8.21
CA ILE A 280 -8.10 -1.23 -8.95
C ILE A 280 -9.34 -0.82 -9.76
N ALA A 281 -9.95 -1.75 -10.50
CA ALA A 281 -11.16 -1.44 -11.28
C ALA A 281 -12.34 -1.05 -10.39
N HIS A 282 -12.49 -1.71 -9.24
CA HIS A 282 -13.49 -1.34 -8.25
C HIS A 282 -13.27 0.10 -7.76
N ALA A 283 -12.05 0.45 -7.35
CA ALA A 283 -11.74 1.79 -6.84
C ALA A 283 -11.88 2.88 -7.93
N LEU A 284 -11.53 2.56 -9.19
CA LEU A 284 -11.74 3.46 -10.33
C LEU A 284 -13.22 3.76 -10.57
N ALA A 285 -14.07 2.73 -10.58
CA ALA A 285 -15.46 2.83 -11.04
C ALA A 285 -16.48 3.07 -9.93
N TRP A 286 -16.09 2.94 -8.65
CA TRP A 286 -17.03 3.02 -7.53
C TRP A 286 -17.94 4.25 -7.63
N PRO A 287 -19.27 4.10 -7.42
CA PRO A 287 -19.97 2.90 -6.91
C PRO A 287 -20.32 1.83 -7.96
N GLU A 288 -20.02 2.07 -9.24
CA GLU A 288 -20.30 1.15 -10.33
C GLU A 288 -19.21 0.08 -10.49
N ARG A 289 -19.43 -0.88 -11.39
CA ARG A 289 -18.42 -1.87 -11.79
C ARG A 289 -18.09 -1.74 -13.28
N ILE A 290 -16.84 -1.98 -13.62
CA ILE A 290 -16.32 -2.02 -14.99
C ILE A 290 -15.66 -3.37 -15.28
N SER A 291 -15.57 -3.74 -16.56
CA SER A 291 -14.90 -4.98 -16.98
C SER A 291 -13.38 -4.92 -16.80
N THR A 292 -12.75 -6.07 -16.59
CA THR A 292 -11.29 -6.18 -16.41
C THR A 292 -10.73 -7.33 -17.27
N HIS A 293 -9.42 -7.59 -17.17
CA HIS A 293 -8.82 -8.81 -17.73
C HIS A 293 -9.02 -10.04 -16.84
N VAL A 294 -9.42 -9.84 -15.59
CA VAL A 294 -9.42 -10.89 -14.60
C VAL A 294 -10.56 -11.85 -14.92
N PRO A 295 -10.29 -13.15 -15.16
CA PRO A 295 -11.35 -14.09 -15.43
C PRO A 295 -12.24 -14.27 -14.19
N PRO A 296 -13.51 -14.70 -14.36
CA PRO A 296 -14.33 -15.12 -13.24
C PRO A 296 -13.65 -16.22 -12.41
N LEU A 297 -13.89 -16.22 -11.10
CA LEU A 297 -13.39 -17.27 -10.21
C LEU A 297 -14.06 -18.60 -10.53
N ASP A 298 -13.27 -19.64 -10.76
CA ASP A 298 -13.75 -21.01 -10.89
C ASP A 298 -13.64 -21.73 -9.54
N LEU A 299 -14.78 -21.89 -8.86
CA LEU A 299 -14.83 -22.54 -7.55
C LEU A 299 -14.50 -24.03 -7.61
N PHE A 300 -14.69 -24.69 -8.75
CA PHE A 300 -14.39 -26.12 -8.89
C PHE A 300 -12.88 -26.38 -9.01
N MET A 301 -12.13 -25.40 -9.52
CA MET A 301 -10.67 -25.41 -9.51
C MET A 301 -10.08 -25.15 -8.12
N HIS A 302 -10.80 -24.43 -7.26
CA HIS A 302 -10.42 -24.10 -5.89
C HIS A 302 -11.27 -24.86 -4.86
N SER A 303 -11.25 -26.20 -4.93
CA SER A 303 -12.12 -27.07 -4.12
C SER A 303 -11.86 -27.06 -2.62
N GLN A 304 -10.80 -26.38 -2.15
CA GLN A 304 -10.44 -26.30 -0.74
C GLN A 304 -9.92 -24.91 -0.38
N LEU A 305 -10.54 -24.31 0.65
CA LEU A 305 -10.14 -23.03 1.25
C LEU A 305 -9.78 -23.31 2.71
N ASN A 306 -8.53 -23.05 3.08
CA ASN A 306 -8.02 -23.33 4.42
C ASN A 306 -7.81 -22.03 5.19
N PHE A 307 -8.01 -22.09 6.51
CA PHE A 307 -7.79 -20.99 7.42
C PHE A 307 -7.02 -21.49 8.64
N GLN A 308 -6.08 -20.67 9.12
CA GLN A 308 -5.34 -20.93 10.35
C GLN A 308 -4.96 -19.62 11.04
N GLU A 309 -4.65 -19.70 12.34
CA GLU A 309 -4.11 -18.56 13.07
C GLU A 309 -2.69 -18.21 12.60
N PRO A 310 -2.30 -16.92 12.63
CA PRO A 310 -0.94 -16.51 12.34
C PRO A 310 0.02 -16.94 13.45
N ASP A 311 1.20 -17.43 13.08
CA ASP A 311 2.24 -17.82 14.03
C ASP A 311 3.10 -16.61 14.43
N VAL A 312 2.72 -15.95 15.53
CA VAL A 312 3.40 -14.75 16.04
C VAL A 312 4.75 -15.03 16.71
N ILE A 313 5.10 -16.31 16.91
CA ILE A 313 6.43 -16.70 17.40
C ILE A 313 7.40 -16.74 16.23
N ARG A 314 7.00 -17.35 15.10
CA ARG A 314 7.79 -17.37 13.85
C ARG A 314 7.83 -16.00 13.18
N PHE A 315 6.75 -15.22 13.28
CA PHE A 315 6.60 -13.94 12.60
C PHE A 315 6.27 -12.82 13.59
N PRO A 316 7.26 -12.39 14.40
CA PRO A 316 7.04 -11.40 15.47
C PRO A 316 6.69 -10.00 14.95
N ALA A 317 6.95 -9.70 13.67
CA ALA A 317 6.62 -8.41 13.06
C ALA A 317 5.12 -8.06 13.20
N LEU A 318 4.23 -9.06 13.09
CA LEU A 318 2.79 -8.84 13.27
C LEU A 318 2.46 -8.37 14.70
N LYS A 319 3.15 -8.91 15.71
CA LYS A 319 2.99 -8.48 17.10
C LYS A 319 3.46 -7.04 17.30
N LEU A 320 4.61 -6.67 16.70
CA LEU A 320 5.14 -5.31 16.78
C LEU A 320 4.17 -4.28 16.16
N ALA A 321 3.55 -4.61 15.03
CA ALA A 321 2.55 -3.75 14.39
C ALA A 321 1.30 -3.54 15.27
N ARG A 322 0.80 -4.61 15.91
CA ARG A 322 -0.30 -4.50 16.88
C ARG A 322 0.05 -3.59 18.05
N GLN A 323 1.25 -3.75 18.61
CA GLN A 323 1.73 -2.92 19.71
C GLN A 323 1.88 -1.46 19.31
N ALA A 324 2.39 -1.18 18.10
CA ALA A 324 2.49 0.17 17.57
C ALA A 324 1.10 0.81 17.40
N MET A 325 0.12 0.07 16.84
CA MET A 325 -1.26 0.54 16.70
C MET A 325 -1.91 0.83 18.06
N GLN A 326 -1.73 -0.06 19.03
CA GLN A 326 -2.25 0.10 20.39
C GLN A 326 -1.63 1.29 21.11
N SER A 327 -0.34 1.56 20.87
CA SER A 327 0.36 2.72 21.44
C SER A 327 -0.12 4.03 20.81
N GLY A 328 -0.56 4.01 19.54
CA GLY A 328 -0.97 5.19 18.79
C GLY A 328 0.17 6.20 18.63
N GLY A 329 -0.18 7.47 18.38
CA GLY A 329 0.81 8.53 18.21
C GLY A 329 1.72 8.28 17.01
N ILE A 330 3.02 8.51 17.16
CA ILE A 330 4.03 8.30 16.11
C ILE A 330 4.57 6.86 16.06
N ALA A 331 4.12 5.95 16.93
CA ALA A 331 4.62 4.56 16.94
C ALA A 331 4.43 3.82 15.60
N PRO A 332 3.29 3.93 14.88
CA PRO A 332 3.15 3.39 13.53
C PRO A 332 4.17 3.94 12.52
N THR A 333 4.49 5.24 12.61
CA THR A 333 5.51 5.89 11.78
C THR A 333 6.90 5.34 12.06
N ILE A 334 7.26 5.18 13.34
CA ILE A 334 8.53 4.60 13.76
C ILE A 334 8.66 3.16 13.23
N LEU A 335 7.60 2.36 13.37
CA LEU A 335 7.55 1.00 12.87
C LEU A 335 7.74 0.94 11.35
N ASN A 336 7.03 1.78 10.59
CA ASN A 336 7.16 1.81 9.13
C ASN A 336 8.59 2.19 8.70
N ALA A 337 9.11 3.29 9.25
CA ALA A 337 10.44 3.80 8.93
C ALA A 337 11.54 2.78 9.24
N ALA A 338 11.49 2.14 10.40
CA ALA A 338 12.44 1.12 10.79
C ALA A 338 12.34 -0.13 9.91
N ASN A 339 11.12 -0.53 9.55
CA ASN A 339 10.91 -1.66 8.67
C ASN A 339 11.46 -1.42 7.26
N GLU A 340 11.26 -0.23 6.67
CA GLU A 340 11.82 0.10 5.36
C GLU A 340 13.34 -0.04 5.33
N ILE A 341 14.03 0.47 6.36
CA ILE A 341 15.49 0.36 6.48
C ILE A 341 15.93 -1.10 6.70
N ALA A 342 15.22 -1.84 7.55
CA ALA A 342 15.55 -3.22 7.86
C ALA A 342 15.36 -4.14 6.63
N VAL A 343 14.28 -3.94 5.87
CA VAL A 343 14.03 -4.69 4.62
C VAL A 343 15.07 -4.35 3.57
N ASP A 344 15.43 -3.08 3.39
CA ASP A 344 16.48 -2.68 2.46
C ASP A 344 17.83 -3.32 2.85
N ALA A 345 18.20 -3.29 4.13
CA ALA A 345 19.39 -3.94 4.63
C ALA A 345 19.38 -5.46 4.38
N PHE A 346 18.25 -6.14 4.57
CA PHE A 346 18.11 -7.56 4.25
C PHE A 346 18.24 -7.83 2.75
N LEU A 347 17.58 -7.04 1.91
CA LEU A 347 17.65 -7.16 0.44
C LEU A 347 19.09 -7.00 -0.07
N HIS A 348 19.88 -6.14 0.59
CA HIS A 348 21.31 -5.94 0.34
C HIS A 348 22.22 -6.89 1.12
N GLN A 349 21.67 -7.94 1.75
CA GLN A 349 22.41 -8.98 2.49
C GLN A 349 23.26 -8.46 3.65
N GLN A 350 22.90 -7.31 4.23
CA GLN A 350 23.60 -6.71 5.37
C GLN A 350 23.11 -7.29 6.71
N ILE A 351 21.86 -7.75 6.75
CA ILE A 351 21.27 -8.44 7.90
C ILE A 351 20.55 -9.71 7.46
N ARG A 352 20.30 -10.62 8.40
CA ARG A 352 19.48 -11.83 8.20
C ARG A 352 17.99 -11.50 8.26
N PHE A 353 17.17 -12.40 7.72
CA PHE A 353 15.72 -12.29 7.77
C PHE A 353 15.17 -12.17 9.20
N THR A 354 15.67 -12.99 10.13
CA THR A 354 15.24 -12.96 11.54
C THR A 354 15.66 -11.70 12.27
N GLN A 355 16.60 -10.92 11.71
CA GLN A 355 17.04 -9.65 12.28
C GLN A 355 16.12 -8.49 11.89
N ILE A 356 15.32 -8.58 10.82
CA ILE A 356 14.37 -7.54 10.40
C ILE A 356 13.47 -7.08 11.57
N PRO A 357 12.69 -7.96 12.23
CA PRO A 357 11.86 -7.56 13.36
C PRO A 357 12.67 -7.07 14.57
N GLN A 358 13.93 -7.51 14.73
CA GLN A 358 14.80 -7.04 15.82
C GLN A 358 15.22 -5.58 15.63
N VAL A 359 15.47 -5.15 14.39
CA VAL A 359 15.73 -3.73 14.09
C VAL A 359 14.50 -2.89 14.45
N VAL A 360 13.32 -3.32 14.01
CA VAL A 360 12.05 -2.62 14.29
C VAL A 360 11.78 -2.53 15.78
N GLU A 361 11.90 -3.64 16.51
CA GLU A 361 11.73 -3.68 17.96
C GLU A 361 12.74 -2.78 18.68
N HIS A 362 14.00 -2.77 18.24
CA HIS A 362 15.01 -1.90 18.82
C HIS A 362 14.63 -0.43 18.70
N VAL A 363 14.25 0.04 17.51
CA VAL A 363 13.93 1.45 17.29
C VAL A 363 12.66 1.86 18.03
N LEU A 364 11.62 1.01 18.04
CA LEU A 364 10.41 1.25 18.84
C LEU A 364 10.71 1.42 20.34
N ASN A 365 11.70 0.71 20.87
CA ASN A 365 12.09 0.79 22.28
C ASN A 365 13.04 1.97 22.60
N GLN A 366 13.67 2.58 21.58
CA GLN A 366 14.61 3.70 21.77
C GLN A 366 13.94 5.06 21.62
N MET A 367 12.83 5.15 20.89
CA MET A 367 12.12 6.40 20.65
C MET A 367 10.92 6.54 21.57
N ASP A 368 10.81 7.69 22.24
CA ASP A 368 9.63 8.02 23.02
C ASP A 368 8.43 8.25 22.11
N ASN A 369 7.32 7.57 22.39
CA ASN A 369 6.08 7.80 21.65
C ASN A 369 5.50 9.18 22.00
N GLN A 370 5.07 9.90 20.98
CA GLN A 370 4.48 11.23 21.05
C GLN A 370 3.19 11.28 20.24
N PRO A 371 2.27 12.22 20.52
CA PRO A 371 1.10 12.43 19.69
C PRO A 371 1.48 12.79 18.24
N ALA A 372 0.82 12.17 17.26
CA ALA A 372 0.96 12.48 15.83
C ALA A 372 0.00 13.61 15.43
N ASN A 373 0.18 14.80 16.01
CA ASN A 373 -0.77 15.91 15.87
C ASN A 373 -0.63 16.69 14.55
N ASP A 374 0.52 16.61 13.91
CA ASP A 374 0.79 17.30 12.65
C ASP A 374 1.76 16.50 11.78
N LEU A 375 1.85 16.93 10.52
CA LEU A 375 2.69 16.30 9.52
C LEU A 375 4.19 16.45 9.81
N GLU A 376 4.60 17.55 10.44
CA GLU A 376 6.00 17.82 10.75
C GLU A 376 6.51 16.79 11.77
N ALA A 377 5.75 16.53 12.83
CA ALA A 377 6.06 15.51 13.84
C ALA A 377 6.20 14.11 13.21
N ILE A 378 5.35 13.76 12.24
CA ILE A 378 5.42 12.48 11.52
C ILE A 378 6.70 12.40 10.68
N LEU A 379 7.00 13.42 9.88
CA LEU A 379 8.18 13.42 9.02
C LEU A 379 9.47 13.41 9.85
N GLN A 380 9.49 14.13 10.97
CA GLN A 380 10.61 14.15 11.89
C GLN A 380 10.81 12.79 12.57
N ALA A 381 9.72 12.13 12.99
CA ALA A 381 9.77 10.79 13.55
C ALA A 381 10.27 9.75 12.54
N ASP A 382 9.81 9.81 11.28
CA ASP A 382 10.30 8.95 10.20
C ASP A 382 11.82 9.14 10.00
N GLN A 383 12.29 10.39 9.89
CA GLN A 383 13.70 10.67 9.71
C GLN A 383 14.57 10.16 10.88
N MET A 384 14.13 10.39 12.13
CA MET A 384 14.84 9.90 13.32
C MET A 384 14.87 8.37 13.37
N ALA A 385 13.74 7.71 13.12
CA ALA A 385 13.63 6.27 13.12
C ALA A 385 14.53 5.63 12.04
N ARG A 386 14.61 6.24 10.85
CA ARG A 386 15.54 5.80 9.79
C ARG A 386 17.00 5.90 10.24
N GLY A 387 17.39 7.02 10.85
CA GLY A 387 18.75 7.23 11.35
C GLY A 387 19.14 6.20 12.42
N LEU A 388 18.27 5.94 13.41
CA LEU A 388 18.50 4.92 14.44
C LEU A 388 18.56 3.51 13.84
N SER A 389 17.71 3.21 12.88
CA SER A 389 17.70 1.90 12.19
C SER A 389 19.01 1.66 11.46
N GLN A 390 19.52 2.65 10.73
CA GLN A 390 20.80 2.55 10.01
C GLN A 390 21.96 2.32 10.98
N GLN A 391 22.00 3.04 12.10
CA GLN A 391 23.03 2.85 13.14
C GLN A 391 22.98 1.43 13.71
N TYR A 392 21.79 0.91 14.00
CA TYR A 392 21.62 -0.44 14.54
C TYR A 392 22.01 -1.53 13.52
N VAL A 393 21.66 -1.36 12.24
CA VAL A 393 22.06 -2.26 11.15
C VAL A 393 23.58 -2.31 11.01
N VAL A 394 24.26 -1.16 11.00
CA VAL A 394 25.74 -1.10 10.89
C VAL A 394 26.40 -1.86 12.04
N ASN A 395 25.92 -1.68 13.28
CA ASN A 395 26.46 -2.35 14.45
C ASN A 395 26.23 -3.88 14.46
N LYS A 396 25.30 -4.40 13.65
CA LYS A 396 25.04 -5.85 13.48
C LYS A 396 25.74 -6.46 12.27
N GLY A 397 26.05 -5.63 11.27
CA GLY A 397 26.70 -6.05 10.02
C GLY A 397 28.23 -6.16 10.13
N SER A 398 28.82 -5.60 11.19
CA SER A 398 30.20 -5.85 11.64
C SER A 398 30.30 -7.05 12.56
#